data_AF-A0A159Z9T9-F1
#
_entry.id   AF-A0A159Z9T9-F1
#
_cell.length_a   1.000
_cell.length_b   1.000
_cell.length_c   1.000
_cell.angle_alpha   90.00
_cell.angle_beta   90.00
_cell.angle_gamma   90.00
#
_symmetry.space_group_name_H-M   'P 1'
#
loop_
_entity.id
_entity.type
_entity.pdbx_description
1 polymer ?
#
loop_
_entity_poly.entity_id
_entity_poly.type
_entity_poly.pdbx_seq_one_letter_code
_entity_poly.pdbx_strand_id
1 'polypeptide(L)' 'MEWAEHKGIALTHIQPGKPQQNAYVERYNRTVRHEWLDLHIFESIDEVQQIATEWLWSYNNERPNMGIGG' A
#
# COMPACT_ATOMS: atom_id res chain seq x y z
N MET A 1 -10.50 16.45 -9.76
CA MET A 1 -11.61 15.57 -10.16
C MET A 1 -11.56 15.27 -11.65
N GLU A 2 -11.31 16.29 -12.47
CA GLU A 2 -11.23 16.20 -13.94
C GLU A 2 -10.38 15.04 -14.48
N TRP A 3 -9.19 14.76 -13.94
CA TRP A 3 -8.38 13.61 -14.39
C TRP A 3 -9.08 12.27 -14.19
N ALA A 4 -9.67 12.03 -13.02
CA ALA A 4 -10.32 10.77 -12.70
C ALA A 4 -11.60 10.59 -13.53
N GLU A 5 -12.37 11.67 -13.68
CA GLU A 5 -13.56 11.72 -14.52
C GLU A 5 -13.22 11.42 -15.99
N HIS A 6 -12.18 12.04 -16.54
CA HIS A 6 -11.70 11.77 -17.90
C HIS A 6 -11.21 10.32 -18.09
N LYS A 7 -10.78 9.66 -17.02
CA LYS A 7 -10.41 8.23 -17.02
C LYS A 7 -11.58 7.29 -16.69
N GLY A 8 -12.79 7.81 -16.47
CA GLY A 8 -13.95 7.01 -16.09
C GLY A 8 -13.83 6.37 -14.69
N ILE A 9 -12.97 6.92 -13.83
CA ILE A 9 -12.73 6.41 -12.48
C ILE A 9 -13.69 7.12 -11.51
N ALA A 10 -14.60 6.36 -10.91
CA ALA A 10 -15.46 6.87 -9.84
C ALA A 10 -14.68 7.03 -8.53
N LEU A 11 -14.74 8.22 -7.94
CA LEU A 11 -14.11 8.51 -6.65
C LEU A 11 -15.13 8.36 -5.52
N THR A 12 -14.83 7.48 -4.57
CA THR A 12 -15.65 7.26 -3.38
C THR A 12 -14.90 7.75 -2.15
N HIS A 13 -15.46 8.72 -1.44
CA HIS A 13 -14.86 9.25 -0.21
C HIS A 13 -15.27 8.44 1.01
N ILE A 14 -14.35 8.32 1.97
CA ILE A 14 -14.65 7.81 3.31
C ILE A 14 -15.64 8.75 3.99
N GLN A 15 -16.65 8.17 4.63
CA GLN A 15 -17.66 8.95 5.34
C GLN A 15 -17.09 9.46 6.67
N PRO A 16 -17.39 10.72 7.06
CA PRO A 16 -17.02 11.21 8.38
C PRO A 16 -17.50 10.28 9.50
N GLY A 17 -16.62 10.00 10.47
CA GLY A 17 -16.92 9.09 11.58
C GLY A 17 -16.92 7.59 11.21
N LYS A 18 -16.50 7.23 10.00
CA LYS A 18 -16.41 5.83 9.53
C LYS A 18 -14.97 5.45 9.15
N PRO A 19 -14.07 5.25 10.13
CA PRO A 19 -12.67 4.90 9.88
C PRO A 19 -12.50 3.48 9.30
N GLN A 20 -13.40 2.55 9.63
CA GLN A 20 -13.40 1.19 9.13
C GLN A 20 -13.42 1.06 7.57
N GLN A 21 -13.91 2.07 6.85
CA GLN A 21 -13.92 2.15 5.38
C GLN A 21 -12.51 2.27 4.82
N ASN A 22 -11.54 2.69 5.65
CA ASN A 22 -10.12 2.78 5.31
C ASN A 22 -9.29 1.60 5.85
N ALA A 23 -9.91 0.64 6.55
CA ALA A 23 -9.19 -0.38 7.32
C ALA A 23 -8.22 -1.21 6.47
N TYR A 24 -8.54 -1.47 5.20
CA TYR A 24 -7.66 -2.20 4.28
C TYR A 24 -6.37 -1.43 3.98
N VAL A 25 -6.49 -0.13 3.68
CA VAL A 25 -5.34 0.75 3.40
C VAL A 25 -4.52 0.95 4.68
N GLU A 26 -5.16 1.11 5.83
CA GLU A 26 -4.48 1.22 7.12
C GLU A 26 -3.69 -0.05 7.46
N ARG A 27 -4.30 -1.23 7.25
CA ARG A 27 -3.61 -2.51 7.42
C ARG A 27 -2.42 -2.62 6.48
N TYR A 28 -2.59 -2.27 5.20
CA TYR A 28 -1.51 -2.27 4.22
C TYR A 28 -0.36 -1.34 4.65
N ASN A 29 -0.65 -0.10 5.04
CA ASN A 29 0.36 0.86 5.48
C ASN A 29 1.12 0.41 6.73
N ARG A 30 0.44 -0.26 7.67
CA ARG A 30 1.10 -0.89 8.82
C ARG A 30 2.07 -1.98 8.39
N THR A 31 1.70 -2.80 7.41
CA THR A 31 2.58 -3.82 6.85
C THR A 31 3.80 -3.21 6.15
N VAL A 32 3.59 -2.21 5.28
CA VAL A 32 4.67 -1.45 4.61
C VAL A 32 5.67 -0.90 5.65
N ARG A 33 5.17 -0.33 6.76
CA ARG A 33 6.03 0.18 7.82
C ARG A 33 6.88 -0.92 8.44
N HIS A 34 6.25 -1.97 8.97
CA HIS A 34 6.97 -2.96 9.78
C HIS A 34 7.80 -3.96 8.98
N GLU A 35 7.41 -4.26 7.74
CA GLU A 35 8.08 -5.27 6.92
C GLU A 35 9.05 -4.66 5.91
N TRP A 36 9.08 -3.34 5.75
CA TRP A 36 10.01 -2.68 4.85
C TRP A 36 10.68 -1.47 5.49
N LEU A 37 9.92 -0.42 5.85
CA LEU A 37 10.53 0.84 6.28
C LEU A 37 11.35 0.69 7.58
N ASP A 38 10.85 -0.07 8.55
CA ASP A 38 11.53 -0.27 9.84
C ASP A 38 12.81 -1.12 9.73
N LEU A 39 13.02 -1.82 8.61
CA LEU A 39 14.15 -2.73 8.38
C LEU A 39 15.36 -2.07 7.68
N HIS A 40 15.20 -0.84 7.18
CA HIS A 40 16.19 -0.20 6.33
C HIS A 40 16.53 1.21 6.82
N ILE A 41 17.80 1.59 6.67
CA ILE A 41 18.25 2.98 6.74
C ILE A 41 18.63 3.34 5.31
N PHE A 42 18.04 4.42 4.78
CA PHE A 42 18.27 4.85 3.41
C PHE A 42 19.18 6.07 3.36
N GLU A 43 20.07 6.11 2.38
CA GLU A 43 21.00 7.20 2.13
C GLU A 43 20.54 8.11 0.98
N SER A 44 19.59 7.66 0.16
CA SER A 44 19.03 8.44 -0.95
C SER A 44 17.57 8.10 -1.30
N ILE A 45 16.91 8.99 -2.03
CA ILE A 45 15.56 8.74 -2.55
C ILE A 45 15.57 7.62 -3.60
N ASP A 46 16.61 7.55 -4.43
CA ASP A 46 16.74 6.53 -5.47
C ASP A 46 16.80 5.12 -4.86
N GLU A 47 17.55 4.98 -3.76
CA GLU A 47 17.61 3.73 -2.98
C GLU A 47 16.23 3.36 -2.40
N VAL A 48 15.53 4.32 -1.80
CA VAL A 48 14.16 4.11 -1.30
C VAL A 48 13.25 3.60 -2.42
N GLN A 49 13.29 4.22 -3.59
CA GLN A 49 12.44 3.84 -4.73
C GLN A 49 12.76 2.44 -5.26
N GLN A 50 14.04 2.10 -5.36
CA GLN A 50 14.46 0.76 -5.80
C GLN A 50 13.94 -0.31 -4.83
N ILE A 51 14.24 -0.18 -3.53
CA ILE A 51 13.86 -1.17 -2.53
C ILE A 51 12.32 -1.22 -2.39
N ALA A 52 11.62 -0.08 -2.50
CA ALA A 52 10.16 -0.04 -2.52
C ALA A 52 9.58 -0.88 -3.67
N THR A 53 10.17 -0.78 -4.86
CA THR A 53 9.71 -1.48 -6.06
C THR A 53 9.90 -2.99 -5.93
N GLU A 54 11.06 -3.41 -5.44
CA GLU A 54 11.37 -4.82 -5.17
C GLU A 54 10.43 -5.39 -4.10
N TRP A 55 10.28 -4.69 -2.97
CA TRP A 55 9.39 -5.11 -1.89
C TRP A 55 7.93 -5.21 -2.34
N LEU A 56 7.44 -4.22 -3.12
CA LEU A 56 6.07 -4.23 -3.64
C LEU A 56 5.84 -5.42 -4.59
N TRP A 57 6.84 -5.78 -5.38
CA TRP A 57 6.76 -6.96 -6.24
C TRP A 57 6.62 -8.24 -5.42
N SER A 58 7.47 -8.46 -4.42
CA SER A 58 7.36 -9.62 -3.53
C SER A 58 6.05 -9.64 -2.74
N TYR A 59 5.60 -8.50 -2.21
CA TYR A 59 4.33 -8.40 -1.50
C TYR A 59 3.15 -8.85 -2.36
N ASN A 60 3.12 -8.46 -3.64
CA ASN A 60 2.00 -8.75 -4.53
C ASN A 60 2.06 -10.15 -5.18
N ASN A 61 3.26 -10.70 -5.39
CA ASN A 61 3.44 -11.92 -6.18
C ASN A 61 3.84 -13.15 -5.34
N GLU A 62 4.50 -12.96 -4.21
CA GLU A 62 5.08 -14.06 -3.42
C GLU A 62 4.43 -14.23 -2.06
N ARG A 63 3.76 -13.19 -1.54
CA ARG A 63 3.12 -13.26 -0.22
C ARG A 63 2.01 -14.32 -0.21
N PRO A 64 2.02 -15.28 0.74
CA PRO A 64 0.96 -16.28 0.85
C PRO A 64 -0.41 -15.63 1.06
N ASN A 65 -1.41 -16.13 0.35
CA ASN A 65 -2.79 -15.71 0.55
C ASN A 65 -3.28 -16.21 1.91
N MET A 66 -3.30 -15.32 2.90
CA MET A 66 -3.78 -15.62 4.26
C MET A 66 -5.23 -16.14 4.32
N GLY A 67 -6.00 -16.01 3.24
CA GLY A 67 -7.37 -16.55 3.12
C GLY A 67 -7.44 -18.05 2.79
N ILE A 68 -6.34 -18.69 2.40
CA ILE A 68 -6.28 -20.13 2.06
C ILE A 68 -5.20 -20.89 2.85
N GLY A 69 -4.82 -20.39 4.04
CA GLY A 69 -3.95 -21.11 4.96
C GLY A 69 -2.45 -20.91 4.72
N GLY A 70 -2.03 -19.65 4.59
CA GLY A 70 -0.62 -19.29 4.83
C GLY A 70 -0.17 -19.62 6.25
#